data_AF-A0A444L3H4-F1
#
_entry.id   AF-A0A444L3H4-F1
#
_cell.length_a   1.000
_cell.length_b   1.000
_cell.length_c   1.000
_cell.angle_alpha   90.00
_cell.angle_beta   90.00
_cell.angle_gamma   90.00
#
_symmetry.space_group_name_H-M   'P 1'
#
loop_
_entity.id
_entity.type
_entity.pdbx_description
1 polymer ?
#
loop_
_entity_poly.entity_id
_entity_poly.type
_entity_poly.pdbx_seq_one_letter_code
_entity_poly.pdbx_strand_id
1 'polypeptide(L)' 'MTSTTSSRLTFLVFAAGCIALALLFRYAPAGDFPSKYARTAPGTLGAQPTRIDMDNEAHAIRFYIDGNQVAVLDATGFKP' A
#
# COMPACT_ATOMS: atom_id res chain seq x y z
N MET A 1 -41.78 -4.18 -38.67
CA MET A 1 -40.62 -5.08 -38.43
C MET A 1 -40.56 -5.37 -36.94
N THR A 2 -40.97 -6.55 -36.51
CA THR A 2 -40.82 -7.01 -35.11
C THR A 2 -39.56 -7.86 -35.05
N SER A 3 -38.48 -7.30 -34.50
CA SER A 3 -37.23 -8.04 -34.30
C SER A 3 -37.46 -9.07 -33.20
N THR A 4 -37.54 -10.35 -33.56
CA THR A 4 -37.54 -11.44 -32.59
C THR A 4 -36.11 -11.57 -32.06
N THR A 5 -35.80 -10.86 -30.97
CA THR A 5 -34.55 -11.09 -30.25
C THR A 5 -34.56 -12.55 -29.77
N SER A 6 -33.77 -13.38 -30.42
CA SER A 6 -33.68 -14.80 -30.11
C SER A 6 -33.11 -14.97 -28.70
N SER A 7 -33.95 -15.39 -27.75
CA SER A 7 -33.56 -15.67 -26.35
C SER A 7 -32.34 -16.60 -26.25
N ARG A 8 -32.21 -17.53 -27.21
CA ARG A 8 -31.04 -18.42 -27.34
C ARG A 8 -29.75 -17.67 -27.67
N LEU A 9 -29.81 -16.66 -28.55
CA LEU A 9 -28.65 -15.84 -28.89
C LEU A 9 -28.16 -15.08 -27.65
N THR A 10 -29.07 -14.47 -26.89
CA THR A 10 -28.75 -13.77 -25.64
C THR A 10 -28.11 -14.70 -24.61
N PHE A 11 -28.66 -15.91 -24.45
CA PHE A 11 -28.11 -16.91 -23.54
C PHE A 11 -26.69 -17.36 -23.94
N LEU A 12 -26.46 -17.59 -25.24
CA LEU A 12 -25.14 -17.98 -25.76
C LEU A 12 -24.10 -16.87 -25.55
N VAL A 13 -24.46 -15.61 -25.81
CA VAL A 13 -23.55 -14.47 -25.61
C VAL A 13 -23.22 -14.30 -24.13
N PHE A 14 -24.21 -14.44 -23.24
CA PHE A 14 -24.00 -14.37 -21.80
C PHE A 14 -23.06 -15.49 -21.32
N ALA A 15 -23.34 -16.74 -21.72
CA ALA A 15 -22.51 -17.89 -21.36
C ALA A 15 -21.07 -17.74 -21.88
N ALA A 16 -20.89 -17.30 -23.13
CA ALA A 16 -19.58 -17.04 -23.71
C ALA A 16 -18.82 -15.95 -22.95
N GLY A 17 -19.50 -14.88 -22.53
CA GLY A 17 -18.92 -13.82 -21.71
C GLY A 17 -18.43 -14.31 -20.35
N CYS A 18 -19.22 -15.14 -19.67
CA CYS A 18 -18.83 -15.74 -18.39
C CYS A 18 -17.59 -16.65 -18.54
N ILE A 19 -17.52 -17.45 -19.61
CA ILE A 19 -16.36 -18.30 -19.90
C ILE A 19 -15.13 -17.43 -20.16
N ALA A 20 -15.25 -16.39 -21.00
CA ALA A 20 -14.15 -15.48 -21.28
C ALA A 20 -13.59 -14.82 -20.01
N LEU A 21 -14.45 -14.37 -19.11
CA LEU A 21 -14.05 -13.80 -17.82
C LEU A 21 -13.33 -14.82 -16.93
N ALA A 22 -13.84 -16.05 -16.85
CA ALA A 22 -13.20 -17.12 -16.09
C ALA A 22 -11.82 -17.47 -16.64
N LEU A 23 -11.65 -17.47 -17.96
CA LEU A 23 -10.35 -17.69 -18.62
C LEU A 23 -9.38 -16.54 -18.33
N LEU A 24 -9.85 -15.29 -18.34
CA LEU A 24 -9.02 -14.14 -17.98
C LEU A 24 -8.51 -14.25 -16.55
N PHE A 25 -9.33 -14.61 -15.57
CA PHE A 25 -8.85 -14.78 -14.19
C PHE A 25 -7.93 -16.00 -14.01
N ARG A 26 -8.16 -17.08 -14.76
CA ARG A 26 -7.33 -18.29 -14.68
C ARG A 26 -5.95 -18.13 -15.30
N TYR A 27 -5.87 -17.37 -16.39
CA TYR A 27 -4.63 -17.12 -17.12
C TYR A 27 -4.07 -15.71 -16.91
N ALA A 28 -4.69 -14.91 -16.04
CA ALA A 28 -4.12 -13.64 -15.64
C ALA A 28 -2.73 -13.91 -15.06
N PRO A 29 -1.68 -13.25 -15.56
CA PRO A 29 -0.39 -13.33 -14.92
C PRO A 29 -0.57 -12.92 -13.47
N ALA A 30 0.02 -13.69 -12.56
CA ALA A 30 0.18 -13.25 -11.18
C ALA A 30 0.99 -11.95 -11.27
N GLY A 31 0.30 -10.81 -11.18
CA GLY A 31 0.97 -9.54 -11.00
C GLY A 31 1.66 -9.66 -9.67
N ASP A 32 2.96 -9.93 -9.67
CA ASP A 32 3.79 -9.77 -8.49
C ASP A 32 3.68 -8.30 -8.12
N PHE A 33 2.76 -7.99 -7.21
CA PHE A 33 2.75 -6.70 -6.55
C PHE A 33 4.06 -6.66 -5.78
N PRO A 34 5.02 -5.78 -6.10
CA PRO A 34 6.17 -5.62 -5.25
C PRO A 34 5.62 -5.23 -3.88
N SER A 35 5.69 -6.17 -2.94
CA SER A 35 5.34 -5.94 -1.55
C SER A 35 6.19 -4.75 -1.12
N LYS A 36 5.50 -3.66 -0.79
CA LYS A 36 6.06 -2.33 -0.56
C LYS A 36 7.42 -2.44 0.12
N TYR A 37 8.46 -1.94 -0.56
CA TYR A 37 9.76 -1.60 0.01
C TYR A 37 10.16 -2.49 1.20
N ALA A 38 10.75 -3.66 0.94
CA ALA A 38 11.61 -4.28 1.94
C ALA A 38 12.72 -3.27 2.24
N ARG A 39 12.56 -2.47 3.30
CA ARG A 39 13.60 -1.62 3.84
C ARG A 39 14.69 -2.59 4.30
N THR A 40 15.67 -2.84 3.45
CA THR A 40 16.92 -3.49 3.81
C THR A 40 17.42 -2.70 5.01
N ALA A 41 17.39 -3.32 6.20
CA ALA A 41 17.93 -2.71 7.39
C ALA A 41 19.38 -2.32 7.06
N PRO A 42 19.78 -1.04 7.21
CA PRO A 42 21.18 -0.69 7.10
C PRO A 42 21.97 -1.58 8.04
N GLY A 43 23.08 -2.11 7.55
CA GLY A 43 23.92 -3.07 8.24
C GLY A 43 24.14 -2.66 9.70
N THR A 44 24.08 -3.67 10.56
CA THR A 44 24.42 -3.64 11.98
C THR A 44 25.67 -2.80 12.26
N LEU A 45 25.47 -1.54 12.61
CA LEU A 45 26.34 -0.77 13.47
C LEU A 45 25.50 -0.51 14.72
N GLY A 46 26.05 -0.73 15.92
CA GLY A 46 25.35 -0.58 17.20
C GLY A 46 24.81 0.82 17.53
N ALA A 47 24.65 1.68 16.52
CA ALA A 47 23.95 2.95 16.59
C ALA A 47 22.44 2.68 16.48
N GLN A 48 21.67 3.20 17.45
CA GLN A 48 20.23 3.13 17.33
C GLN A 48 19.77 3.89 16.08
N PRO A 49 18.77 3.38 15.34
CA PRO A 49 18.30 4.05 14.13
C PRO A 49 17.83 5.46 14.46
N THR A 50 18.10 6.41 13.57
CA THR A 50 17.50 7.75 13.65
C THR A 50 15.99 7.60 13.74
N ARG A 51 15.42 8.07 14.86
CA ARG A 51 14.00 7.90 15.20
C ARG A 51 13.36 9.27 15.39
N ILE A 52 12.11 9.38 14.97
CA ILE A 52 11.24 10.50 15.30
C ILE A 52 10.13 9.93 16.19
N ASP A 53 9.90 10.56 17.33
CA ASP A 53 8.82 10.17 18.25
C ASP A 53 7.80 11.29 18.35
N MET A 54 6.52 10.94 18.31
CA MET A 54 5.43 11.90 18.46
C MET A 54 4.81 11.74 19.84
N ASP A 55 4.98 12.76 20.67
CA ASP A 55 4.37 12.87 21.98
C ASP A 55 3.03 13.59 21.82
N ASN A 56 1.96 12.81 21.75
CA ASN A 56 0.61 13.34 21.53
C ASN A 56 0.06 14.08 22.76
N GLU A 57 0.56 13.77 23.97
CA GLU A 57 0.15 14.43 25.20
C GLU A 57 0.86 15.78 25.37
N ALA A 58 2.16 15.83 25.09
CA ALA A 58 2.93 17.07 25.15
C ALA A 58 2.80 17.93 23.87
N HIS A 59 2.07 17.47 22.86
CA HIS A 59 2.00 18.07 21.52
C HIS A 59 3.40 18.38 20.95
N ALA A 60 4.32 17.43 21.08
CA ALA A 60 5.72 17.61 20.73
C ALA A 60 6.22 16.49 19.81
N ILE A 61 7.17 16.83 18.93
CA ILE A 61 7.87 15.88 18.06
C ILE A 61 9.34 15.86 18.49
N ARG A 62 9.86 14.70 18.87
CA ARG A 62 11.24 14.52 19.35
C ARG A 62 12.08 13.83 18.28
N PHE A 63 13.29 14.32 18.06
CA PHE A 63 14.23 13.79 17.09
C PHE A 63 15.38 13.11 17.79
N TYR A 64 15.66 11.85 17.42
CA TYR A 64 16.73 11.05 18.00
C TYR A 64 17.73 10.63 16.92
N ILE A 65 19.03 10.82 17.20
CA ILE A 65 20.14 10.30 16.40
C ILE A 65 20.97 9.42 17.31
N ASP A 66 21.24 8.18 16.91
CA ASP A 66 22.01 7.20 17.69
C ASP A 66 21.47 6.96 19.11
N GLY A 67 20.16 7.22 19.33
CA GLY A 67 19.49 7.08 20.62
C GLY A 67 19.49 8.35 21.48
N ASN A 68 20.19 9.40 21.07
CA ASN A 68 20.22 10.68 21.77
C ASN A 68 19.17 11.64 21.19
N GLN A 69 18.39 12.30 22.05
CA GLN A 69 17.49 13.37 21.60
C GLN A 69 18.35 14.56 21.18
N VAL A 70 18.25 14.96 19.92
CA VAL A 70 19.03 16.07 19.33
C VAL A 70 18.18 17.31 19.03
N ALA A 71 16.86 17.16 19.11
CA ALA A 71 15.93 18.26 18.99
C ALA A 71 14.53 17.89 19.48
N VAL A 72 13.74 18.91 19.80
CA VAL A 72 12.30 18.83 20.02
C VAL A 72 11.60 19.97 19.29
N LEU A 73 10.51 19.65 18.60
CA LEU A 73 9.57 20.61 18.04
C LEU A 73 8.32 20.60 18.91
N ASP A 74 8.01 21.74 19.53
CA ASP A 74 6.78 21.93 20.28
C ASP A 74 6.03 23.18 19.77
N ALA A 75 4.95 23.57 20.45
CA ALA A 75 4.15 24.74 20.08
C ALA A 75 4.93 26.07 20.06
N THR A 76 6.08 26.14 20.75
CA THR A 76 6.95 27.31 20.79
C THR A 76 8.03 27.29 19.70
N GLY A 77 8.13 26.20 18.94
CA GLY A 77 9.06 26.05 17.82
C GLY A 77 10.12 24.97 18.07
N PHE A 78 11.18 25.02 17.26
CA PHE A 78 12.25 24.03 17.28
C PHE A 78 13.28 24.37 18.37
N LYS A 79 13.61 23.40 19.21
CA LYS A 79 14.60 23.50 20.27
C LYS A 79 15.66 22.40 20.08
N PRO A 80 16.96 22.73 20.22
CA PRO A 80 18.02 21.73 20.21
C PRO A 80 17.93 20.81 21.45
#